data_AF-A0A938LSV3-F1
#
_entry.id   AF-A0A938LSV3-F1
#
_cell.length_a   1.000
_cell.length_b   1.000
_cell.length_c   1.000
_cell.angle_alpha   90.00
_cell.angle_beta   90.00
_cell.angle_gamma   90.00
#
_symmetry.space_group_name_H-M   'P 1'
#
loop_
_entity.id
_entity.type
_entity.pdbx_description
1 polymer ?
#
loop_
_entity_poly.entity_id
_entity_poly.type
_entity_poly.pdbx_seq_one_letter_code
_entity_poly.pdbx_strand_id
1 'polypeptide(L)'
;MRSPITKLAAAAAVIVALVLFLGLWGESTPPAYALEQTVEANQNVRWLHMKNFTVGQEEPQEAWIEFGTDGQARQARAQTPDWASPVDGAWVLTWRDDTVQRWTKRENRLHIAKADKVREQLNAVLQETDPRRVVAHVAELEQQGKVEIVTEESPDKTKPIAVTVTYLPGSDKPGQRKVLSVDPETKLVNAMGLFRLKDGQYCQEGRIKLREYNQPIDGKVFDLTNEVPANTERLDFTNMGLAQGQLGDEEAAIQVVRQFFESLMAGDYDAAGRLLPVGAAAVKEQFGRVKILRIVSVGPGVALSEPGKNLSRLRRGLFGFSTRNTLAHYPQGPQSPRRYPQKQIPIQSRCWACPARSSTRKTARGTRSQFLGSRSSSFPTSRTAG
;
A
#
# COMPACT_ATOMS: atom_id res chain seq x y z
N MET A 1 -35.32 -14.59 70.83
CA MET A 1 -34.93 -13.41 70.02
C MET A 1 -35.70 -13.45 68.71
N ARG A 2 -36.81 -12.70 68.59
CA ARG A 2 -37.71 -12.73 67.43
C ARG A 2 -38.21 -11.31 67.09
N SER A 3 -37.29 -10.37 66.89
CA SER A 3 -37.69 -9.08 66.30
C SER A 3 -37.40 -9.13 64.79
N PRO A 4 -38.35 -8.69 63.93
CA PRO A 4 -38.16 -8.67 62.48
C PRO A 4 -36.98 -7.79 62.04
N ILE A 5 -36.59 -6.82 62.88
CA ILE A 5 -35.46 -5.93 62.65
C ILE A 5 -34.12 -6.70 62.69
N THR A 6 -33.98 -7.69 63.58
CA THR A 6 -32.75 -8.50 63.66
C THR A 6 -32.56 -9.40 62.44
N LYS A 7 -33.64 -9.81 61.77
CA LYS A 7 -33.58 -10.61 60.55
C LYS A 7 -33.12 -9.79 59.34
N LEU A 8 -33.57 -8.55 59.24
CA LEU A 8 -33.16 -7.64 58.16
C LEU A 8 -31.70 -7.20 58.30
N ALA A 9 -31.24 -6.93 59.52
CA ALA A 9 -29.84 -6.59 59.79
C ALA A 9 -28.88 -7.74 59.44
N ALA A 10 -29.24 -8.98 59.75
CA ALA A 10 -28.43 -10.15 59.40
C ALA A 10 -28.33 -10.36 57.87
N ALA A 11 -29.42 -10.17 57.13
CA ALA A 11 -29.41 -10.29 55.67
C ALA A 11 -28.53 -9.21 55.00
N ALA A 12 -28.62 -7.96 55.46
CA ALA A 12 -27.79 -6.87 54.97
C ALA A 12 -26.30 -7.11 55.24
N ALA A 13 -25.94 -7.61 56.43
CA ALA A 13 -24.55 -7.93 56.77
C ALA A 13 -23.96 -9.05 55.88
N VAL A 14 -24.77 -10.07 55.53
CA VAL A 14 -24.34 -11.14 54.63
C VAL A 14 -24.08 -10.61 53.21
N ILE A 15 -24.93 -9.72 52.69
CA ILE A 15 -24.73 -9.11 51.37
C ILE A 15 -23.46 -8.25 51.35
N VAL A 16 -23.25 -7.42 52.38
CA VAL A 16 -22.04 -6.58 52.50
C VAL A 16 -20.79 -7.45 52.59
N ALA A 17 -20.82 -8.54 53.38
CA ALA A 17 -19.72 -9.49 53.48
C ALA A 17 -19.44 -10.19 52.14
N LEU A 18 -20.48 -10.56 51.38
CA LEU A 18 -20.33 -11.16 50.06
C LEU A 18 -19.72 -10.19 49.04
N VAL A 19 -20.16 -8.93 49.03
CA VAL A 19 -19.60 -7.90 48.14
C VAL A 19 -18.14 -7.62 48.49
N LEU A 20 -17.80 -7.51 49.78
CA LEU A 20 -16.41 -7.33 50.22
C LEU A 20 -15.55 -8.55 49.91
N PHE A 21 -16.09 -9.77 50.05
CA PHE A 21 -15.35 -11.00 49.76
C PHE A 21 -15.09 -11.16 48.26
N LEU A 22 -16.06 -10.81 47.41
CA LEU A 22 -15.88 -10.77 45.95
C LEU A 22 -14.90 -9.67 45.51
N GLY A 23 -14.89 -8.52 46.18
CA GLY A 23 -13.92 -7.45 45.95
C GLY A 23 -12.49 -7.86 46.37
N LEU A 24 -12.33 -8.45 47.56
CA LEU A 24 -11.04 -8.89 48.10
C LEU A 24 -10.42 -10.07 47.31
N TRP A 25 -11.24 -10.94 46.72
CA TRP A 25 -10.74 -12.01 45.84
C TRP A 25 -10.46 -11.52 44.42
N GLY A 26 -11.23 -10.55 43.93
CA GLY A 26 -11.04 -9.95 42.61
C GLY A 26 -9.71 -9.20 42.44
N GLU A 27 -9.11 -8.70 43.53
CA GLU A 27 -7.81 -8.01 43.47
C GLU A 27 -6.58 -8.94 43.55
N SER A 28 -6.77 -10.22 43.88
CA SER A 28 -5.63 -11.13 44.15
C SER A 28 -5.00 -11.75 42.90
N THR A 29 -5.69 -11.73 41.77
CA THR A 29 -5.14 -12.10 40.46
C THR A 29 -5.28 -10.92 39.51
N PRO A 30 -4.19 -10.42 38.90
CA PRO A 30 -4.29 -9.45 37.82
C PRO A 30 -5.30 -9.97 36.79
N PRO A 31 -6.24 -9.14 36.31
CA PRO A 31 -7.17 -9.58 35.29
C PRO A 31 -6.36 -10.12 34.11
N ALA A 32 -6.72 -11.34 33.66
CA ALA A 32 -6.15 -11.91 32.45
C ALA A 32 -6.29 -10.88 31.32
N TYR A 33 -5.27 -10.80 30.46
CA TYR A 33 -5.28 -9.86 29.36
C TYR A 33 -6.53 -10.06 28.49
N ALA A 34 -7.17 -8.95 28.14
CA ALA A 34 -8.34 -8.92 27.28
C ALA A 34 -8.04 -7.98 26.10
N LEU A 35 -8.52 -8.33 24.90
CA LEU A 35 -8.26 -7.58 23.68
C LEU A 35 -8.81 -6.14 23.78
N GLU A 36 -9.87 -5.95 24.56
CA GLU A 36 -10.51 -4.67 24.87
C GLU A 36 -9.54 -3.68 25.51
N GLN A 37 -8.62 -4.16 26.35
CA GLN A 37 -7.58 -3.30 26.95
C GLN A 37 -6.69 -2.68 25.87
N THR A 38 -6.38 -3.45 24.83
CA THR A 38 -5.61 -2.97 23.67
C THR A 38 -6.45 -2.04 22.80
N VAL A 39 -7.75 -2.30 22.63
CA VAL A 39 -8.66 -1.37 21.94
C VAL A 39 -8.64 -0.02 22.64
N GLU A 40 -8.85 0.00 23.96
CA GLU A 40 -8.87 1.21 24.78
C GLU A 40 -7.54 1.96 24.72
N ALA A 41 -6.42 1.26 24.90
CA ALA A 41 -5.09 1.88 24.85
C ALA A 41 -4.79 2.55 23.50
N ASN A 42 -5.25 1.94 22.39
CA ASN A 42 -5.02 2.48 21.07
C ASN A 42 -5.93 3.68 20.72
N GLN A 43 -7.11 3.83 21.34
CA GLN A 43 -8.07 4.90 21.02
C GLN A 43 -7.48 6.32 21.11
N ASN A 44 -6.49 6.52 21.97
CA ASN A 44 -5.86 7.82 22.23
C ASN A 44 -4.57 8.06 21.42
N VAL A 45 -4.25 7.21 20.43
CA VAL A 45 -3.06 7.38 19.59
C VAL A 45 -3.22 8.57 18.64
N ARG A 46 -2.37 9.58 18.82
CA ARG A 46 -2.28 10.82 18.03
C ARG A 46 -1.17 10.76 16.98
N TRP A 47 -0.03 10.18 17.33
CA TRP A 47 1.14 10.07 16.45
C TRP A 47 1.63 8.64 16.40
N LEU A 48 2.03 8.19 15.21
CA LEU A 48 2.49 6.83 14.97
C LEU A 48 3.60 6.80 13.92
N HIS A 49 4.69 6.09 14.22
CA HIS A 49 5.71 5.69 13.26
C HIS A 49 5.61 4.19 12.99
N MET A 50 5.57 3.83 11.70
CA MET A 50 5.48 2.45 11.24
C MET A 50 6.68 2.10 10.38
N LYS A 51 7.21 0.88 10.58
CA LYS A 51 8.21 0.27 9.71
C LYS A 51 7.73 -1.08 9.23
N ASN A 52 7.51 -1.24 7.93
CA ASN A 52 7.05 -2.47 7.31
C ASN A 52 8.22 -3.21 6.64
N PHE A 53 8.49 -4.42 7.11
CA PHE A 53 9.56 -5.30 6.64
C PHE A 53 8.97 -6.43 5.80
N THR A 54 9.52 -6.63 4.61
CA THR A 54 9.25 -7.80 3.77
C THR A 54 10.32 -8.86 4.02
N VAL A 55 9.95 -10.14 3.99
CA VAL A 55 10.92 -11.23 4.18
C VAL A 55 12.07 -11.13 3.16
N GLY A 56 13.31 -11.20 3.66
CA GLY A 56 14.53 -11.10 2.84
C GLY A 56 14.96 -9.66 2.51
N GLN A 57 14.27 -8.64 3.02
CA GLN A 57 14.63 -7.23 2.86
C GLN A 57 14.99 -6.62 4.23
N GLU A 58 16.15 -5.98 4.32
CA GLU A 58 16.60 -5.33 5.55
C GLU A 58 16.05 -3.91 5.70
N GLU A 59 15.99 -3.16 4.59
CA GLU A 59 15.46 -1.79 4.56
C GLU A 59 13.91 -1.81 4.54
N PRO A 60 13.22 -1.23 5.53
CA PRO A 60 11.76 -1.22 5.58
C PRO A 60 11.15 -0.14 4.67
N GLN A 61 9.87 -0.30 4.37
CA GLN A 61 9.02 0.84 4.04
C GLN A 61 8.65 1.56 5.34
N GLU A 62 8.73 2.89 5.39
CA GLU A 62 8.44 3.66 6.59
C GLU A 62 7.23 4.58 6.39
N ALA A 63 6.46 4.80 7.45
CA ALA A 63 5.36 5.75 7.43
C ALA A 63 5.23 6.50 8.77
N TRP A 64 4.92 7.78 8.69
CA TRP A 64 4.60 8.66 9.81
C TRP A 64 3.19 9.16 9.64
N ILE A 65 2.38 9.07 10.68
CA ILE A 65 0.96 9.41 10.62
C ILE A 65 0.62 10.27 11.83
N GLU A 66 -0.06 11.39 11.57
CA GLU A 66 -0.77 12.13 12.60
C GLU A 66 -2.27 11.90 12.45
N PHE A 67 -2.93 11.53 13.53
CA PHE A 67 -4.38 11.37 13.63
C PHE A 67 -5.05 12.62 14.19
N GLY A 68 -6.32 12.85 13.87
CA GLY A 68 -7.18 13.87 14.44
C GLY A 68 -7.72 13.46 15.81
N THR A 69 -8.50 14.34 16.44
CA THR A 69 -9.21 14.01 17.69
C THR A 69 -10.38 13.05 17.44
N ASP A 70 -10.87 13.00 16.21
CA ASP A 70 -11.81 11.99 15.69
C ASP A 70 -11.09 10.67 15.32
N GLY A 71 -9.77 10.65 15.46
CA GLY A 71 -8.94 9.53 15.12
C GLY A 71 -8.84 9.23 13.61
N GLN A 72 -9.25 10.13 12.72
CA GLN A 72 -8.95 10.04 11.29
C GLN A 72 -7.53 10.55 11.03
N ALA A 73 -6.81 10.00 10.06
CA ALA A 73 -5.51 10.57 9.72
C ALA A 73 -5.70 12.01 9.19
N ARG A 74 -4.87 12.96 9.62
CA ARG A 74 -4.86 14.35 9.13
C ARG A 74 -3.74 14.59 8.13
N GLN A 75 -2.59 13.99 8.41
CA GLN A 75 -1.43 14.03 7.54
C GLN A 75 -0.62 12.74 7.66
N ALA A 76 0.05 12.39 6.58
CA ALA A 76 0.89 11.22 6.52
C ALA A 76 2.12 11.46 5.65
N ARG A 77 3.21 10.80 5.99
CA ARG A 77 4.39 10.64 5.15
C ARG A 77 4.64 9.16 4.97
N ALA A 78 4.99 8.74 3.77
CA ALA A 78 5.45 7.39 3.49
C ALA A 78 6.75 7.44 2.68
N GLN A 79 7.67 6.55 3.02
CA GLN A 79 8.91 6.33 2.29
C GLN A 79 8.97 4.88 1.83
N THR A 80 9.25 4.70 0.54
CA THR A 80 9.42 3.39 -0.06
C THR A 80 10.81 3.29 -0.69
N PRO A 81 11.58 2.24 -0.35
CA PRO A 81 12.92 2.03 -0.89
C PRO A 81 12.89 1.50 -2.33
N ASP A 82 14.05 1.50 -2.99
CA ASP A 82 14.19 1.08 -4.39
C ASP A 82 13.68 -0.33 -4.67
N TRP A 83 13.96 -1.29 -3.77
CA TRP A 83 13.59 -2.70 -3.95
C TRP A 83 12.07 -2.90 -4.01
N ALA A 84 11.31 -2.04 -3.34
CA ALA A 84 9.86 -2.14 -3.24
C ALA A 84 9.15 -1.54 -4.47
N SER A 85 9.85 -0.76 -5.30
CA SER A 85 9.34 -0.28 -6.58
C SER A 85 10.40 -0.42 -7.67
N PRO A 86 10.53 -1.61 -8.30
CA PRO A 86 11.53 -1.83 -9.33
C PRO A 86 11.42 -0.87 -10.53
N VAL A 87 10.22 -0.37 -10.83
CA VAL A 87 9.96 0.57 -11.93
C VAL A 87 10.32 1.99 -11.49
N ASP A 88 9.67 2.51 -10.46
CA ASP A 88 9.78 3.93 -10.09
C ASP A 88 11.01 4.24 -9.22
N GLY A 89 11.63 3.20 -8.65
CA GLY A 89 12.68 3.33 -7.64
C GLY A 89 12.17 3.85 -6.30
N ALA A 90 13.10 4.36 -5.49
CA ALA A 90 12.80 4.94 -4.19
C ALA A 90 11.93 6.20 -4.36
N TRP A 91 10.90 6.33 -3.51
CA TRP A 91 10.03 7.49 -3.52
C TRP A 91 9.58 7.88 -2.11
N VAL A 92 9.23 9.15 -1.98
CA VAL A 92 8.65 9.74 -0.77
C VAL A 92 7.29 10.33 -1.13
N LEU A 93 6.30 10.06 -0.30
CA LEU A 93 4.95 10.60 -0.42
C LEU A 93 4.62 11.38 0.84
N THR A 94 4.06 12.57 0.69
CA THR A 94 3.39 13.30 1.77
C THR A 94 1.94 13.56 1.40
N TRP A 95 1.08 13.53 2.40
CA TRP A 95 -0.32 13.90 2.30
C TRP A 95 -0.64 14.87 3.43
N ARG A 96 -1.17 16.04 3.08
CA ARG A 96 -1.55 17.11 4.00
C ARG A 96 -2.53 18.06 3.32
N ASP A 97 -3.53 18.54 4.06
CA ASP A 97 -4.45 19.59 3.61
C ASP A 97 -5.06 19.32 2.22
N ASP A 98 -5.55 18.09 2.02
CA ASP A 98 -6.13 17.59 0.75
C ASP A 98 -5.17 17.57 -0.46
N THR A 99 -3.88 17.75 -0.21
CA THR A 99 -2.84 17.67 -1.24
C THR A 99 -1.95 16.46 -0.98
N VAL A 100 -1.60 15.77 -2.06
CA VAL A 100 -0.61 14.70 -2.04
C VAL A 100 0.56 15.12 -2.90
N GLN A 101 1.75 15.02 -2.34
CA GLN A 101 2.99 15.19 -3.05
C GLN A 101 3.71 13.85 -3.09
N ARG A 102 4.19 13.43 -4.26
CA ARG A 102 5.02 12.24 -4.42
C ARG A 102 6.26 12.57 -5.21
N TRP A 103 7.42 12.42 -4.56
CA TRP A 103 8.72 12.56 -5.20
C TRP A 103 9.31 11.19 -5.52
N THR A 104 9.48 10.90 -6.81
CA THR A 104 10.20 9.74 -7.32
C THR A 104 11.65 10.13 -7.59
N LYS A 105 12.58 9.59 -6.79
CA LYS A 105 13.99 9.99 -6.82
C LYS A 105 14.67 9.61 -8.13
N ARG A 106 14.37 8.41 -8.66
CA ARG A 106 14.96 7.90 -9.89
C ARG A 106 14.60 8.74 -11.12
N GLU A 107 13.35 9.14 -11.23
CA GLU A 107 12.86 9.99 -12.32
C GLU A 107 13.16 11.47 -12.10
N ASN A 108 13.66 11.84 -10.90
CA ASN A 108 13.77 13.21 -10.45
C ASN A 108 12.50 14.03 -10.72
N ARG A 109 11.35 13.50 -10.27
CA ARG A 109 10.02 14.03 -10.57
C ARG A 109 9.16 14.15 -9.32
N LEU A 110 8.50 15.29 -9.16
CA LEU A 110 7.54 15.58 -8.09
C LEU A 110 6.14 15.69 -8.69
N HIS A 111 5.26 14.77 -8.30
CA HIS A 111 3.83 14.82 -8.62
C HIS A 111 3.07 15.49 -7.47
N ILE A 112 2.20 16.45 -7.78
CA ILE A 112 1.33 17.12 -6.81
C ILE A 112 -0.11 16.92 -7.27
N ALA A 113 -0.99 16.37 -6.44
CA ALA A 113 -2.38 16.11 -6.82
C ALA A 113 -3.34 16.30 -5.65
N LYS A 114 -4.63 16.50 -5.94
CA LYS A 114 -5.67 16.47 -4.91
C LYS A 114 -5.81 15.07 -4.32
N ALA A 115 -6.10 15.00 -3.02
CA ALA A 115 -6.05 13.77 -2.27
C ALA A 115 -7.31 12.91 -2.39
N ASP A 116 -8.38 13.33 -3.05
CA ASP A 116 -9.69 12.63 -3.06
C ASP A 116 -9.58 11.09 -3.14
N LYS A 117 -8.88 10.57 -4.15
CA LYS A 117 -8.68 9.11 -4.35
C LYS A 117 -7.53 8.53 -3.53
N VAL A 118 -6.53 9.35 -3.21
CA VAL A 118 -5.40 8.92 -2.40
C VAL A 118 -5.82 8.70 -0.96
N ARG A 119 -6.73 9.53 -0.46
CA ARG A 119 -7.34 9.42 0.86
C ARG A 119 -8.06 8.09 1.01
N GLU A 120 -8.82 7.65 0.00
CA GLU A 120 -9.46 6.33 0.02
C GLU A 120 -8.42 5.19 0.10
N GLN A 121 -7.36 5.25 -0.70
CA GLN A 121 -6.29 4.25 -0.69
C GLN A 121 -5.50 4.25 0.62
N LEU A 122 -5.14 5.43 1.12
CA LEU A 122 -4.46 5.60 2.38
C LEU A 122 -5.34 5.09 3.53
N ASN A 123 -6.61 5.44 3.55
CA ASN A 123 -7.56 4.91 4.51
C ASN A 123 -7.65 3.39 4.43
N ALA A 124 -7.67 2.79 3.24
CA ALA A 124 -7.66 1.33 3.09
C ALA A 124 -6.38 0.69 3.66
N VAL A 125 -5.21 1.31 3.45
CA VAL A 125 -3.95 0.84 4.06
C VAL A 125 -3.99 1.00 5.58
N LEU A 126 -4.49 2.13 6.08
CA LEU A 126 -4.63 2.40 7.51
C LEU A 126 -5.63 1.45 8.16
N GLN A 127 -6.73 1.07 7.50
CA GLN A 127 -7.66 0.05 8.02
C GLN A 127 -6.95 -1.29 8.32
N GLU A 128 -5.90 -1.62 7.57
CA GLU A 128 -5.17 -2.88 7.74
C GLU A 128 -3.95 -2.80 8.66
N THR A 129 -3.48 -1.59 8.96
CA THR A 129 -2.18 -1.35 9.61
C THR A 129 -2.24 -0.44 10.83
N ASP A 130 -3.27 0.39 10.97
CA ASP A 130 -3.54 1.18 12.17
C ASP A 130 -3.99 0.23 13.30
N PRO A 131 -3.22 0.10 14.39
CA PRO A 131 -3.55 -0.83 15.48
C PRO A 131 -4.93 -0.56 16.08
N ARG A 132 -5.42 0.69 16.06
CA ARG A 132 -6.78 1.04 16.52
C ARG A 132 -7.85 0.29 15.75
N ARG A 133 -7.74 0.35 14.42
CA ARG A 133 -8.71 -0.23 13.49
C ARG A 133 -8.54 -1.74 13.43
N VAL A 134 -7.30 -2.21 13.40
CA VAL A 134 -7.00 -3.64 13.33
C VAL A 134 -7.57 -4.37 14.54
N VAL A 135 -7.34 -3.89 15.76
CA VAL A 135 -7.77 -4.59 16.98
C VAL A 135 -9.30 -4.56 17.11
N ALA A 136 -9.92 -3.40 16.87
CA ALA A 136 -11.39 -3.27 16.90
C ALA A 136 -12.07 -4.16 15.83
N HIS A 137 -11.54 -4.15 14.60
CA HIS A 137 -12.08 -4.96 13.52
C HIS A 137 -11.89 -6.46 13.77
N VAL A 138 -10.77 -6.87 14.36
CA VAL A 138 -10.54 -8.27 14.75
C VAL A 138 -11.54 -8.73 15.82
N ALA A 139 -11.81 -7.91 16.84
CA ALA A 139 -12.83 -8.21 17.84
C ALA A 139 -14.23 -8.37 17.21
N GLU A 140 -14.58 -7.50 16.26
CA GLU A 140 -15.83 -7.61 15.50
C GLU A 140 -15.90 -8.91 14.68
N LEU A 141 -14.80 -9.28 14.00
CA LEU A 141 -14.73 -10.52 13.22
C LEU A 141 -14.81 -11.78 14.10
N GLU A 142 -14.30 -11.73 15.33
CA GLU A 142 -14.40 -12.84 16.28
C GLU A 142 -15.85 -13.06 16.70
N GLN A 143 -16.57 -11.99 17.03
CA GLN A 143 -18.00 -12.06 17.34
C GLN A 143 -18.83 -12.62 16.17
N GLN A 144 -18.38 -12.39 14.93
CA GLN A 144 -18.99 -12.94 13.71
C GLN A 144 -18.55 -14.39 13.39
N GLY A 145 -17.65 -14.98 14.18
CA GLY A 145 -17.10 -16.31 13.90
C GLY A 145 -16.26 -16.39 12.62
N LYS A 146 -15.68 -15.26 12.18
CA LYS A 146 -14.85 -15.16 10.96
C LYS A 146 -13.35 -15.28 11.24
N VAL A 147 -12.94 -15.05 12.48
CA VAL A 147 -11.57 -15.27 12.94
C VAL A 147 -11.58 -16.09 14.22
N GLU A 148 -10.49 -16.80 14.46
CA GLU A 148 -10.15 -17.39 15.73
C GLU A 148 -9.04 -16.56 16.37
N ILE A 149 -9.21 -16.18 17.65
CA ILE A 149 -8.21 -15.44 18.41
C ILE A 149 -7.65 -16.35 19.51
N VAL A 150 -6.33 -16.42 19.57
CA VAL A 150 -5.60 -17.09 20.65
C VAL A 150 -4.67 -16.08 21.30
N THR A 151 -4.85 -15.87 22.60
CA THR A 151 -4.00 -15.00 23.41
C THR A 151 -3.04 -15.86 24.23
N GLU A 152 -1.75 -15.56 24.11
CA GLU A 152 -0.68 -16.19 24.87
C GLU A 152 0.05 -15.12 25.70
N GLU A 153 -0.20 -15.13 27.01
CA GLU A 153 0.56 -14.31 27.96
C GLU A 153 1.87 -15.00 28.34
N SER A 154 2.96 -14.22 28.38
CA SER A 154 4.23 -14.74 28.87
C SER A 154 4.25 -14.70 30.41
N PRO A 155 4.78 -15.74 31.09
CA PRO A 155 5.02 -15.65 32.53
C PRO A 155 6.03 -14.55 32.90
N ASP A 156 6.87 -14.16 31.94
CA ASP A 156 7.78 -13.03 32.05
C ASP A 156 7.09 -11.76 31.55
N LYS A 157 6.70 -10.88 32.47
CA LYS A 157 6.02 -9.61 32.17
C LYS A 157 6.86 -8.63 31.34
N THR A 158 8.14 -8.91 31.08
CA THR A 158 8.97 -8.11 30.15
C THR A 158 8.78 -8.54 28.70
N LYS A 159 8.21 -9.72 28.47
CA LYS A 159 7.92 -10.23 27.13
C LYS A 159 6.54 -9.78 26.67
N PRO A 160 6.38 -9.51 25.37
CA PRO A 160 5.10 -9.10 24.83
C PRO A 160 4.06 -10.21 24.92
N ILE A 161 2.81 -9.82 25.10
CA ILE A 161 1.65 -10.68 24.96
C ILE A 161 1.46 -10.97 23.46
N ALA A 162 1.30 -12.23 23.09
CA ALA A 162 1.06 -12.61 21.70
C ALA A 162 -0.44 -12.84 21.47
N VAL A 163 -1.04 -12.06 20.57
CA VAL A 163 -2.42 -12.25 20.12
C VAL A 163 -2.40 -12.77 18.69
N THR A 164 -2.69 -14.05 18.52
CA THR A 164 -2.73 -14.72 17.21
C THR A 164 -4.15 -14.69 16.67
N VAL A 165 -4.32 -14.06 15.52
CA VAL A 165 -5.58 -13.95 14.79
C VAL A 165 -5.49 -14.82 13.55
N THR A 166 -6.31 -15.86 13.46
CA THR A 166 -6.37 -16.75 12.29
C THR A 166 -7.68 -16.52 11.53
N TYR A 167 -7.57 -16.16 10.25
CA TYR A 167 -8.72 -15.90 9.39
C TYR A 167 -9.30 -17.19 8.81
N LEU A 168 -10.56 -17.48 9.14
CA LEU A 168 -11.25 -18.72 8.80
C LEU A 168 -11.74 -18.70 7.33
N PRO A 169 -12.10 -19.87 6.74
CA PRO A 169 -12.55 -19.97 5.35
C PRO A 169 -13.72 -19.05 4.94
N GLY A 170 -14.57 -18.63 5.88
CA GLY A 170 -15.70 -17.71 5.64
C GLY A 170 -15.37 -16.21 5.75
N SER A 171 -14.11 -15.86 6.01
CA SER A 171 -13.65 -14.46 6.07
C SER A 171 -13.34 -13.90 4.67
N ASP A 172 -13.05 -12.60 4.59
CA ASP A 172 -12.56 -11.94 3.38
C ASP A 172 -11.11 -12.30 3.04
N LYS A 173 -10.37 -12.89 4.00
CA LYS A 173 -8.94 -13.17 3.94
C LYS A 173 -8.59 -14.59 4.42
N PRO A 174 -9.25 -15.64 3.88
CA PRO A 174 -9.07 -17.00 4.39
C PRO A 174 -7.62 -17.46 4.28
N GLY A 175 -7.13 -18.16 5.31
CA GLY A 175 -5.75 -18.67 5.36
C GLY A 175 -4.68 -17.61 5.65
N GLN A 176 -5.08 -16.37 5.97
CA GLN A 176 -4.17 -15.39 6.57
C GLN A 176 -4.11 -15.57 8.08
N ARG A 177 -2.95 -15.27 8.66
CA ARG A 177 -2.75 -15.19 10.10
C ARG A 177 -1.99 -13.92 10.44
N LYS A 178 -2.46 -13.21 11.46
CA LYS A 178 -1.76 -12.06 12.04
C LYS A 178 -1.35 -12.41 13.46
N VAL A 179 -0.14 -12.03 13.86
CA VAL A 179 0.31 -12.16 15.25
C VAL A 179 0.63 -10.77 15.76
N LEU A 180 -0.20 -10.26 16.67
CA LEU A 180 0.01 -8.96 17.31
C LEU A 180 0.89 -9.18 18.54
N SER A 181 1.98 -8.43 18.62
CA SER A 181 2.87 -8.40 19.77
C SER A 181 2.52 -7.18 20.59
N VAL A 182 1.82 -7.39 21.72
CA VAL A 182 1.26 -6.35 22.57
C VAL A 182 2.18 -6.12 23.77
N ASP A 183 2.48 -4.86 24.04
CA ASP A 183 3.22 -4.44 25.21
C ASP A 183 2.41 -4.70 26.50
N PRO A 184 2.93 -5.45 27.48
CA PRO A 184 2.15 -5.85 28.64
C PRO A 184 1.86 -4.70 29.60
N GLU A 185 2.63 -3.60 29.56
CA GLU A 185 2.44 -2.43 30.42
C GLU A 185 1.49 -1.42 29.77
N THR A 186 1.80 -1.00 28.54
CA THR A 186 1.03 0.04 27.84
C THR A 186 -0.19 -0.48 27.09
N LYS A 187 -0.27 -1.82 26.89
CA LYS A 187 -1.29 -2.48 26.06
C LYS A 187 -1.30 -2.00 24.60
N LEU A 188 -0.24 -1.34 24.14
CA LEU A 188 -0.08 -0.94 22.74
C LEU A 188 0.52 -2.07 21.91
N VAL A 189 0.17 -2.13 20.63
CA VAL A 189 0.74 -3.13 19.71
C VAL A 189 2.13 -2.66 19.28
N ASN A 190 3.20 -3.38 19.61
CA ASN A 190 4.56 -3.01 19.21
C ASN A 190 4.96 -3.58 17.85
N ALA A 191 4.38 -4.72 17.45
CA ALA A 191 4.62 -5.32 16.16
C ALA A 191 3.45 -6.19 15.68
N MET A 192 3.36 -6.38 14.37
CA MET A 192 2.42 -7.28 13.71
C MET A 192 3.19 -8.21 12.78
N GLY A 193 3.18 -9.51 13.06
CA GLY A 193 3.64 -10.53 12.13
C GLY A 193 2.53 -10.87 11.13
N LEU A 194 2.86 -10.91 9.84
CA LEU A 194 1.93 -11.24 8.77
C LEU A 194 2.30 -12.61 8.20
N PHE A 195 1.35 -13.56 8.23
CA PHE A 195 1.55 -14.94 7.80
C PHE A 195 0.47 -15.38 6.82
N ARG A 196 0.82 -16.32 5.95
CA ARG A 196 -0.11 -16.96 5.01
C ARG A 196 0.10 -18.47 4.99
N LEU A 197 -1.01 -19.20 4.97
CA LEU A 197 -1.02 -20.64 4.82
C LEU A 197 -0.56 -21.04 3.41
N LYS A 198 0.51 -21.83 3.32
CA LYS A 198 1.07 -22.40 2.10
C LYS A 198 1.42 -23.85 2.37
N ASP A 199 0.90 -24.75 1.54
CA ASP A 199 1.16 -26.19 1.66
C ASP A 199 0.90 -26.74 3.08
N GLY A 200 -0.15 -26.23 3.75
CA GLY A 200 -0.54 -26.62 5.10
C GLY A 200 0.26 -25.97 6.24
N GLN A 201 1.23 -25.09 5.96
CA GLN A 201 2.04 -24.40 6.96
C GLN A 201 1.93 -22.88 6.84
N TYR A 202 1.95 -22.18 7.96
CA TYR A 202 1.95 -20.72 7.96
C TYR A 202 3.36 -20.19 7.72
N CYS A 203 3.58 -19.57 6.55
CA CYS A 203 4.83 -18.91 6.21
C CYS A 203 4.71 -17.41 6.50
N GLN A 204 5.72 -16.83 7.14
CA GLN A 204 5.79 -15.39 7.33
C GLN A 204 5.96 -14.69 5.97
N GLU A 205 5.21 -13.62 5.75
CA GLU A 205 5.30 -12.77 4.54
C GLU A 205 5.89 -11.40 4.87
N GLY A 206 5.69 -10.92 6.10
CA GLY A 206 6.25 -9.66 6.54
C GLY A 206 6.12 -9.41 8.03
N ARG A 207 6.57 -8.25 8.46
CA ARG A 207 6.45 -7.76 9.82
C ARG A 207 6.32 -6.25 9.81
N ILE A 208 5.31 -5.73 10.50
CA ILE A 208 5.17 -4.30 10.76
C ILE A 208 5.66 -4.05 12.19
N LYS A 209 6.54 -3.08 12.40
CA LYS A 209 6.90 -2.55 13.72
C LYS A 209 6.24 -1.19 13.89
N LEU A 210 5.63 -1.00 15.04
CA LEU A 210 4.93 0.23 15.42
C LEU A 210 5.73 0.87 16.55
N ARG A 211 6.06 2.15 16.41
CA ARG A 211 6.99 2.86 17.30
C ARG A 211 6.55 4.30 17.50
N GLU A 212 7.18 4.94 18.49
CA GLU A 212 7.06 6.38 18.75
C GLU A 212 5.60 6.82 18.94
N TYR A 213 4.81 5.94 19.55
CA TYR A 213 3.43 6.23 19.93
C TYR A 213 3.36 7.52 20.72
N ASN A 214 2.47 8.40 20.27
CA ASN A 214 2.20 9.67 20.92
C ASN A 214 3.43 10.59 21.09
N GLN A 215 4.51 10.36 20.34
CA GLN A 215 5.61 11.31 20.25
C GLN A 215 5.29 12.34 19.16
N PRO A 216 5.28 13.65 19.48
CA PRO A 216 5.00 14.68 18.48
C PRO A 216 5.97 14.60 17.30
N ILE A 217 5.42 14.51 16.09
CA ILE A 217 6.19 14.53 14.86
C ILE A 217 6.29 15.99 14.40
N ASP A 218 7.50 16.48 14.10
CA ASP A 218 7.68 17.83 13.55
C ASP A 218 6.86 17.97 12.26
N GLY A 219 6.04 19.03 12.17
CA GLY A 219 5.21 19.30 10.99
C GLY A 219 6.01 19.40 9.68
N LYS A 220 7.31 19.73 9.75
CA LYS A 220 8.23 19.75 8.61
C LYS A 220 8.47 18.37 8.01
N VAL A 221 8.28 17.28 8.76
CA VAL A 221 8.37 15.91 8.22
C VAL A 221 7.34 15.71 7.11
N PHE A 222 6.20 16.39 7.15
CA PHE A 222 5.13 16.25 6.15
C PHE A 222 5.27 17.22 4.96
N ASP A 223 6.38 17.94 4.85
CA ASP A 223 6.65 18.91 3.79
C ASP A 223 7.90 18.53 2.97
N LEU A 224 7.73 18.33 1.66
CA LEU A 224 8.81 17.97 0.75
C LEU A 224 9.56 19.18 0.19
N THR A 225 9.14 20.41 0.50
CA THR A 225 9.66 21.64 -0.12
C THR A 225 11.18 21.77 -0.03
N ASN A 226 11.78 21.36 1.09
CA ASN A 226 13.22 21.44 1.32
C ASN A 226 14.00 20.17 0.96
N GLU A 227 13.31 19.07 0.65
CA GLU A 227 13.94 17.79 0.32
C GLU A 227 14.07 17.58 -1.19
N VAL A 228 13.17 18.17 -1.96
CA VAL A 228 13.11 18.03 -3.41
C VAL A 228 14.12 18.98 -4.06
N PRO A 229 15.09 18.47 -4.84
CA PRO A 229 16.05 19.28 -5.57
C PRO A 229 15.38 20.37 -6.44
N ALA A 230 16.04 21.53 -6.56
CA ALA A 230 15.51 22.64 -7.36
C ALA A 230 15.34 22.31 -8.85
N ASN A 231 16.08 21.33 -9.37
CA ASN A 231 16.01 20.87 -10.75
C ASN A 231 15.02 19.69 -10.96
N THR A 232 14.24 19.31 -9.95
CA THR A 232 13.21 18.27 -10.06
C THR A 232 12.07 18.74 -10.97
N GLU A 233 11.65 17.88 -11.92
CA GLU A 233 10.49 18.13 -12.75
C GLU A 233 9.22 18.13 -11.88
N ARG A 234 8.44 19.23 -11.91
CA ARG A 234 7.22 19.36 -11.11
C ARG A 234 5.99 19.20 -12.00
N LEU A 235 5.17 18.21 -11.68
CA LEU A 235 3.89 17.94 -12.33
C LEU A 235 2.78 18.22 -11.34
N ASP A 236 2.14 19.39 -11.48
CA ASP A 236 1.04 19.81 -10.61
C ASP A 236 -0.33 19.53 -11.26
N PHE A 237 -0.99 18.51 -10.74
CA PHE A 237 -2.32 18.03 -11.12
C PHE A 237 -3.44 18.71 -10.33
N THR A 238 -3.15 19.64 -9.41
CA THR A 238 -4.19 20.32 -8.60
C THR A 238 -4.99 21.33 -9.42
N ASN A 239 -4.35 21.91 -10.44
CA ASN A 239 -4.91 22.95 -11.32
C ASN A 239 -4.84 22.53 -12.80
N MET A 240 -4.99 21.24 -13.06
CA MET A 240 -4.91 20.68 -14.40
C MET A 240 -6.20 20.85 -15.21
N GLY A 241 -6.05 20.95 -16.52
CA GLY A 241 -7.14 21.13 -17.47
C GLY A 241 -7.61 22.58 -17.56
N LEU A 242 -8.89 22.75 -17.91
CA LEU A 242 -9.55 24.05 -18.01
C LEU A 242 -10.61 24.15 -16.92
N ALA A 243 -10.74 25.32 -16.29
CA ALA A 243 -11.88 25.60 -15.43
C ALA A 243 -13.17 25.51 -16.27
N GLN A 244 -14.03 24.55 -15.97
CA GLN A 244 -15.23 24.28 -16.78
C GLN A 244 -16.19 25.47 -16.80
N GLY A 245 -16.37 26.17 -15.67
CA GLY A 245 -17.27 27.31 -15.58
C GLY A 245 -18.71 26.91 -15.94
N GLN A 246 -19.28 27.58 -16.94
CA GLN A 246 -20.64 27.30 -17.46
C GLN A 246 -20.64 26.37 -18.68
N LEU A 247 -19.48 25.87 -19.12
CA LEU A 247 -19.39 25.02 -20.31
C LEU A 247 -19.92 23.61 -20.04
N GLY A 248 -20.61 23.04 -21.03
CA GLY A 248 -20.90 21.61 -21.04
C GLY A 248 -19.64 20.77 -21.21
N ASP A 249 -19.69 19.47 -20.89
CA ASP A 249 -18.53 18.57 -20.99
C ASP A 249 -17.95 18.51 -22.41
N GLU A 250 -18.81 18.51 -23.44
CA GLU A 250 -18.39 18.50 -24.85
C GLU A 250 -17.69 19.81 -25.24
N GLU A 251 -18.22 20.95 -24.81
CA GLU A 251 -17.64 22.27 -25.06
C GLU A 251 -16.31 22.42 -24.34
N ALA A 252 -16.23 21.97 -23.09
CA ALA A 252 -14.99 21.95 -22.32
C ALA A 252 -13.92 21.08 -23.00
N ALA A 253 -14.28 19.90 -23.50
CA ALA A 253 -13.35 19.04 -24.23
C ALA A 253 -12.83 19.71 -25.50
N ILE A 254 -13.69 20.36 -26.28
CA ILE A 254 -13.30 21.12 -27.48
C ILE A 254 -12.34 22.26 -27.09
N GLN A 255 -12.64 22.99 -26.02
CA GLN A 255 -11.81 24.10 -25.54
C GLN A 255 -10.42 23.64 -25.08
N VAL A 256 -10.34 22.53 -24.33
CA VAL A 256 -9.06 21.95 -23.90
C VAL A 256 -8.19 21.59 -25.10
N VAL A 257 -8.75 20.90 -26.11
CA VAL A 257 -8.01 20.53 -27.32
C VAL A 257 -7.55 21.77 -28.09
N ARG A 258 -8.43 22.76 -28.25
CA ARG A 258 -8.13 24.01 -28.94
C ARG A 258 -6.98 24.75 -28.25
N GLN A 259 -7.10 24.99 -26.94
CA GLN A 259 -6.07 25.70 -26.17
C GLN A 259 -4.75 24.95 -26.13
N PHE A 260 -4.77 23.62 -26.13
CA PHE A 260 -3.56 22.80 -26.20
C PHE A 260 -2.79 23.08 -27.51
N PHE A 261 -3.47 23.01 -28.65
CA PHE A 261 -2.83 23.29 -29.94
C PHE A 261 -2.45 24.76 -30.09
N GLU A 262 -3.25 25.71 -29.59
CA GLU A 262 -2.89 27.13 -29.55
C GLU A 262 -1.62 27.38 -28.75
N SER A 263 -1.48 26.73 -27.60
CA SER A 263 -0.27 26.78 -26.78
C SER A 263 0.94 26.22 -27.53
N LEU A 264 0.78 25.09 -28.24
CA LEU A 264 1.84 24.54 -29.09
C LEU A 264 2.24 25.47 -30.24
N MET A 265 1.29 26.15 -30.88
CA MET A 265 1.57 27.15 -31.93
C MET A 265 2.37 28.33 -31.38
N ALA A 266 2.09 28.73 -30.14
CA ALA A 266 2.80 29.80 -29.44
C ALA A 266 4.16 29.36 -28.87
N GLY A 267 4.48 28.06 -28.87
CA GLY A 267 5.66 27.51 -28.21
C GLY A 267 5.57 27.51 -26.68
N ASP A 268 4.37 27.69 -26.12
CA ASP A 268 4.10 27.67 -24.69
C ASP A 268 3.83 26.23 -24.21
N TYR A 269 4.92 25.49 -24.00
CA TYR A 269 4.85 24.09 -23.55
C TYR A 269 4.35 23.95 -22.11
N ASP A 270 4.48 25.00 -21.29
CA ASP A 270 3.95 25.01 -19.92
C ASP A 270 2.42 25.06 -19.94
N ALA A 271 1.82 25.96 -20.73
CA ALA A 271 0.37 26.02 -20.91
C ALA A 271 -0.17 24.72 -21.52
N ALA A 272 0.47 24.21 -22.57
CA ALA A 272 0.10 22.92 -23.18
C ALA A 272 0.22 21.76 -22.17
N GLY A 273 1.28 21.74 -21.38
CA GLY A 273 1.55 20.74 -20.35
C GLY A 273 0.58 20.78 -19.16
N ARG A 274 -0.13 21.88 -18.91
CA ARG A 274 -1.21 21.95 -17.90
C ARG A 274 -2.53 21.34 -18.39
N LEU A 275 -2.71 21.30 -19.71
CA LEU A 275 -3.90 20.73 -20.34
C LEU A 275 -3.81 19.20 -20.50
N LEU A 276 -2.61 18.62 -20.41
CA LEU A 276 -2.35 17.18 -20.48
C LEU A 276 -1.58 16.66 -19.26
N PRO A 277 -1.78 15.40 -18.83
CA PRO A 277 -1.14 14.86 -17.62
C PRO A 277 0.33 14.43 -17.85
N VAL A 278 1.13 15.21 -18.58
CA VAL A 278 2.49 14.83 -19.01
C VAL A 278 3.57 15.88 -18.70
N GLY A 279 3.21 17.13 -18.42
CA GLY A 279 4.17 18.20 -18.12
C GLY A 279 4.87 18.82 -19.33
N ALA A 280 5.47 19.99 -19.15
CA ALA A 280 6.03 20.80 -20.23
C ALA A 280 7.20 20.14 -20.97
N ALA A 281 8.08 19.44 -20.25
CA ALA A 281 9.24 18.78 -20.85
C ALA A 281 8.81 17.66 -21.81
N ALA A 282 7.86 16.81 -21.41
CA ALA A 282 7.31 15.77 -22.26
C ALA A 282 6.57 16.33 -23.48
N VAL A 283 5.79 17.42 -23.31
CA VAL A 283 5.14 18.10 -24.43
C VAL A 283 6.20 18.64 -25.41
N LYS A 284 7.25 19.29 -24.91
CA LYS A 284 8.33 19.83 -25.74
C LYS A 284 9.10 18.73 -26.46
N GLU A 285 9.37 17.61 -25.81
CA GLU A 285 10.03 16.45 -26.43
C GLU A 285 9.18 15.89 -27.58
N GLN A 286 7.88 15.70 -27.34
CA GLN A 286 6.98 15.09 -28.31
C GLN A 286 6.60 16.03 -29.47
N PHE A 287 6.37 17.32 -29.20
CA PHE A 287 5.81 18.27 -30.16
C PHE A 287 6.78 19.38 -30.57
N GLY A 288 7.94 19.55 -29.92
CA GLY A 288 8.85 20.67 -30.18
C GLY A 288 9.52 20.65 -31.56
N ARG A 289 9.45 19.52 -32.27
CA ARG A 289 9.92 19.39 -33.66
C ARG A 289 8.80 19.61 -34.69
N VAL A 290 7.56 19.76 -34.24
CA VAL A 290 6.38 19.90 -35.10
C VAL A 290 5.96 21.36 -35.13
N LYS A 291 5.95 21.96 -36.32
CA LYS A 291 5.42 23.31 -36.52
C LYS A 291 3.93 23.24 -36.84
N ILE A 292 3.09 23.61 -35.88
CA ILE A 292 1.64 23.73 -36.09
C ILE A 292 1.35 25.14 -36.60
N LEU A 293 0.67 25.24 -37.75
CA LEU A 293 0.41 26.53 -38.41
C LEU A 293 -0.96 27.11 -38.07
N ARG A 294 -1.98 26.25 -37.97
CA ARG A 294 -3.36 26.63 -37.65
C ARG A 294 -4.20 25.41 -37.27
N ILE A 295 -5.28 25.65 -36.54
CA ILE A 295 -6.36 24.68 -36.30
C ILE A 295 -7.41 24.86 -37.39
N VAL A 296 -7.64 23.83 -38.22
CA VAL A 296 -8.67 23.88 -39.28
C VAL A 296 -10.06 23.63 -38.71
N SER A 297 -10.19 22.61 -37.87
CA SER A 297 -11.40 22.30 -37.12
C SER A 297 -11.05 21.46 -35.90
N VAL A 298 -11.90 21.51 -34.87
CA VAL A 298 -11.91 20.55 -33.77
C VAL A 298 -13.22 19.79 -33.92
N GLY A 299 -13.15 18.45 -33.95
CA GLY A 299 -14.34 17.61 -34.04
C GLY A 299 -15.25 17.75 -32.81
N PRO A 300 -16.44 17.16 -32.83
CA PRO A 300 -17.31 17.14 -31.66
C PRO A 300 -16.60 16.50 -30.47
N GLY A 301 -16.79 17.07 -29.28
CA GLY A 301 -16.31 16.47 -28.04
C GLY A 301 -17.07 15.18 -27.78
N VAL A 302 -16.36 14.09 -27.52
CA VAL A 302 -16.99 12.83 -27.11
C VAL A 302 -16.68 12.61 -25.64
N ALA A 303 -17.72 12.74 -24.80
CA ALA A 303 -17.61 12.33 -23.42
C ALA A 303 -17.30 10.83 -23.37
N LEU A 304 -16.23 10.47 -22.66
CA LEU A 304 -15.95 9.05 -22.41
C LEU A 304 -16.99 8.56 -21.40
N SER A 305 -17.96 7.79 -21.89
CA SER A 305 -19.10 7.26 -21.12
C SER A 305 -18.69 6.38 -19.92
N GLU A 306 -17.43 5.94 -19.88
CA GLU A 306 -16.77 5.50 -18.66
C GLU A 306 -15.34 6.03 -18.62
N PRO A 307 -14.81 6.44 -17.45
CA PRO A 307 -13.37 6.66 -17.28
C PRO A 307 -12.66 5.33 -17.49
N GLY A 308 -12.27 5.07 -18.74
CA GLY A 308 -11.89 3.75 -19.23
C GLY A 308 -10.85 3.06 -18.35
N LYS A 309 -10.95 1.72 -18.26
CA LYS A 309 -10.01 0.82 -17.58
C LYS A 309 -8.53 1.08 -17.93
N ASN A 310 -8.20 1.82 -18.99
CA ASN A 310 -6.84 2.22 -19.34
C ASN A 310 -6.21 3.29 -18.42
N LEU A 311 -6.99 4.21 -17.82
CA LEU A 311 -6.45 5.12 -16.79
C LEU A 311 -6.00 4.36 -15.53
N SER A 312 -6.46 3.12 -15.32
CA SER A 312 -6.00 2.27 -14.21
C SER A 312 -4.51 1.89 -14.30
N ARG A 313 -3.88 1.98 -15.48
CA ARG A 313 -2.43 1.76 -15.64
C ARG A 313 -1.61 2.97 -15.20
N LEU A 314 -2.00 4.18 -15.60
CA LEU A 314 -1.45 5.44 -15.05
C LEU A 314 -1.68 5.54 -13.53
N ARG A 315 -2.86 5.11 -13.05
CA ARG A 315 -3.20 5.06 -11.62
C ARG A 315 -2.39 4.04 -10.81
N ARG A 316 -1.94 2.93 -11.42
CA ARG A 316 -1.09 1.94 -10.74
C ARG A 316 0.33 2.47 -10.49
N GLY A 317 0.85 3.23 -11.44
CA GLY A 317 2.16 3.88 -11.32
C GLY A 317 2.18 4.95 -10.24
N LEU A 318 1.14 5.80 -10.16
CA LEU A 318 1.12 6.96 -9.26
C LEU A 318 1.10 6.64 -7.76
N PHE A 319 0.59 5.48 -7.33
CA PHE A 319 0.41 5.24 -5.89
C PHE A 319 1.00 3.96 -5.31
N GLY A 320 1.37 2.94 -6.09
CA GLY A 320 2.22 1.80 -5.66
C GLY A 320 1.74 0.93 -4.47
N PHE A 321 0.89 1.44 -3.58
CA PHE A 321 0.25 0.81 -2.44
C PHE A 321 -0.92 -0.03 -2.94
N SER A 322 -0.60 -1.06 -3.70
CA SER A 322 -1.51 -2.19 -3.78
C SER A 322 -1.18 -3.05 -2.57
N THR A 323 -2.10 -3.15 -1.60
CA THR A 323 -2.05 -4.20 -0.57
C THR A 323 -1.94 -5.59 -1.21
N ARG A 324 -2.36 -5.74 -2.49
CA ARG A 324 -2.14 -6.96 -3.28
C ARG A 324 -0.73 -7.10 -3.87
N ASN A 325 0.05 -6.03 -4.06
CA ASN A 325 1.40 -6.14 -4.66
C ASN A 325 2.47 -6.53 -3.63
N THR A 326 2.31 -6.16 -2.35
CA THR A 326 3.12 -6.74 -1.27
C THR A 326 2.87 -8.25 -1.09
N LEU A 327 1.77 -8.75 -1.65
CA LEU A 327 1.36 -10.16 -1.62
C LEU A 327 1.61 -10.92 -2.95
N ALA A 328 2.17 -10.27 -3.98
CA ALA A 328 2.26 -10.85 -5.33
C ALA A 328 3.63 -10.74 -6.02
N HIS A 329 4.71 -10.45 -5.30
CA HIS A 329 6.06 -10.61 -5.83
C HIS A 329 6.77 -11.82 -5.23
N TYR A 330 6.55 -12.96 -5.87
CA TYR A 330 7.52 -14.05 -5.84
C TYR A 330 8.54 -13.85 -6.96
N PRO A 331 9.83 -14.06 -6.69
CA PRO A 331 10.76 -14.36 -7.77
C PRO A 331 10.27 -15.67 -8.41
N GLN A 332 9.89 -15.62 -9.69
CA GLN A 332 9.64 -16.84 -10.43
C GLN A 332 10.96 -17.61 -10.49
N GLY A 333 11.00 -18.78 -9.84
CA GLY A 333 12.09 -19.74 -10.03
C GLY A 333 12.22 -20.10 -11.52
N PRO A 334 13.38 -20.66 -11.93
CA PRO A 334 13.71 -20.86 -13.34
C PRO A 334 12.64 -21.70 -14.03
N GLN A 335 11.81 -21.06 -14.88
CA GLN A 335 10.83 -21.76 -15.67
C GLN A 335 11.54 -22.57 -16.76
N SER A 336 11.33 -23.88 -16.74
CA SER A 336 11.69 -24.77 -17.84
C SER A 336 10.82 -24.46 -19.07
N PRO A 337 11.36 -24.58 -20.30
CA PRO A 337 10.71 -24.06 -21.49
C PRO A 337 9.47 -24.89 -21.86
N ARG A 338 8.28 -24.33 -21.66
CA ARG A 338 7.03 -24.86 -22.22
C ARG A 338 6.89 -24.43 -23.68
N ARG A 339 6.85 -25.41 -24.59
CA ARG A 339 6.43 -25.22 -25.98
C ARG A 339 4.93 -24.89 -26.01
N TYR A 340 4.57 -23.74 -26.56
CA TYR A 340 3.19 -23.43 -26.95
C TYR A 340 2.93 -23.83 -28.41
N PRO A 341 1.75 -24.39 -28.74
CA PRO A 341 1.37 -24.65 -30.13
C PRO A 341 0.94 -23.35 -30.83
N GLN A 342 1.43 -23.15 -32.06
CA GLN A 342 0.99 -22.08 -32.95
C GLN A 342 -0.51 -22.22 -33.28
N LYS A 343 -1.32 -21.24 -32.87
CA LYS A 343 -2.64 -20.99 -33.46
C LYS A 343 -2.46 -20.01 -34.62
N GLN A 344 -2.80 -20.45 -35.82
CA GLN A 344 -2.88 -19.62 -37.02
C GLN A 344 -4.10 -18.70 -36.96
N ILE A 345 -3.89 -17.42 -37.27
CA ILE A 345 -4.94 -16.42 -37.51
C ILE A 345 -5.01 -16.23 -39.04
N PRO A 346 -6.17 -16.31 -39.69
CA PRO A 346 -6.26 -16.10 -41.13
C PRO A 346 -6.22 -14.59 -41.44
N ILE A 347 -5.22 -14.18 -42.22
CA ILE A 347 -5.17 -12.88 -42.89
C ILE A 347 -5.77 -13.08 -44.29
N GLN A 348 -6.87 -12.40 -44.59
CA GLN A 348 -7.31 -12.19 -45.96
C GLN A 348 -6.53 -11.02 -46.55
N SER A 349 -5.68 -11.31 -47.53
CA SER A 349 -5.17 -10.32 -48.48
C SER A 349 -5.07 -10.96 -49.86
N ARG A 350 -5.75 -10.33 -50.83
CA ARG A 350 -5.85 -10.76 -52.22
C ARG A 350 -4.46 -10.89 -52.88
N CYS A 351 -4.29 -11.98 -53.62
CA CYS A 351 -3.20 -12.23 -54.55
C CYS A 351 -3.21 -11.24 -55.72
N TRP A 352 -2.02 -10.85 -56.18
CA TRP A 352 -1.70 -10.75 -57.61
C TRP A 352 -0.37 -11.50 -57.86
N ALA A 353 -0.42 -12.38 -58.86
CA ALA A 353 0.67 -12.99 -59.64
C ALA A 353 1.66 -13.99 -58.99
N CYS A 354 1.45 -15.27 -59.37
CA CYS A 354 2.44 -16.35 -59.52
C CYS A 354 3.22 -16.15 -60.86
N PRO A 355 4.19 -17.02 -61.29
CA PRO A 355 4.76 -18.20 -60.61
C PRO A 355 6.30 -18.33 -60.73
N ALA A 356 6.88 -19.23 -59.91
CA ALA A 356 7.64 -20.42 -60.35
C ALA A 356 8.69 -20.85 -59.31
N ARG A 357 8.54 -22.09 -58.83
CA ARG A 357 9.52 -22.85 -58.04
C ARG A 357 9.98 -24.04 -58.89
N SER A 358 11.27 -24.35 -58.83
CA SER A 358 11.83 -25.70 -58.97
C SER A 358 12.85 -25.89 -57.83
N SER A 359 12.54 -26.81 -56.92
CA SER A 359 13.25 -28.09 -56.67
C SER A 359 14.73 -27.91 -56.25
N THR A 360 15.17 -28.29 -55.06
CA THR A 360 15.55 -29.65 -54.64
C THR A 360 16.16 -29.52 -53.22
N ARG A 361 15.79 -30.35 -52.22
CA ARG A 361 16.35 -31.65 -51.81
C ARG A 361 17.70 -31.58 -51.05
N LYS A 362 17.73 -32.23 -49.86
CA LYS A 362 18.84 -32.88 -49.09
C LYS A 362 18.93 -32.39 -47.64
N THR A 363 18.53 -33.16 -46.62
CA THR A 363 19.10 -34.38 -45.96
C THR A 363 20.26 -34.12 -44.97
N ALA A 364 20.21 -34.93 -43.90
CA ALA A 364 21.23 -35.30 -42.91
C ALA A 364 21.30 -34.42 -41.64
N ARG A 365 20.91 -34.95 -40.46
CA ARG A 365 21.64 -35.86 -39.53
C ARG A 365 22.88 -35.22 -38.90
N GLY A 366 22.91 -35.16 -37.57
CA GLY A 366 24.09 -34.71 -36.81
C GLY A 366 23.90 -34.75 -35.30
N THR A 367 24.27 -35.89 -34.73
CA THR A 367 24.23 -36.37 -33.34
C THR A 367 25.19 -35.66 -32.34
N ARG A 368 24.77 -35.65 -31.06
CA ARG A 368 25.51 -35.99 -29.81
C ARG A 368 26.47 -35.01 -29.07
N SER A 369 26.37 -35.18 -27.74
CA SER A 369 27.40 -35.13 -26.66
C SER A 369 27.62 -33.77 -25.96
N GLN A 370 27.10 -33.58 -24.74
CA GLN A 370 27.72 -33.85 -23.42
C GLN A 370 29.03 -33.10 -23.16
N PHE A 371 29.08 -32.29 -22.10
CA PHE A 371 30.22 -32.22 -21.17
C PHE A 371 29.80 -31.62 -19.81
N LEU A 372 30.26 -32.29 -18.74
CA LEU A 372 30.16 -31.95 -17.33
C LEU A 372 31.27 -30.97 -16.92
N GLY A 373 31.09 -30.22 -15.84
CA GLY A 373 32.18 -29.48 -15.19
C GLY A 373 31.77 -28.76 -13.91
N SER A 374 31.97 -29.43 -12.78
CA SER A 374 31.90 -28.92 -11.41
C SER A 374 33.14 -28.07 -11.06
N ARG A 375 33.01 -27.14 -10.09
CA ARG A 375 34.03 -26.90 -9.04
C ARG A 375 33.54 -25.95 -7.94
N SER A 376 33.86 -26.36 -6.73
CA SER A 376 33.76 -25.69 -5.43
C SER A 376 35.03 -24.88 -5.12
N SER A 377 34.95 -23.87 -4.24
CA SER A 377 35.97 -23.57 -3.20
C SER A 377 35.57 -22.41 -2.27
N SER A 378 35.45 -22.77 -0.99
CA SER A 378 35.92 -22.14 0.27
C SER A 378 36.38 -20.66 0.39
N PHE A 379 35.81 -20.03 1.43
CA PHE A 379 36.27 -19.01 2.41
C PHE A 379 37.79 -18.90 2.72
N PRO A 380 38.32 -17.75 3.25
CA PRO A 380 38.25 -17.44 4.71
C PRO A 380 38.17 -15.95 5.14
N THR A 381 38.05 -15.81 6.46
CA THR A 381 37.84 -14.69 7.40
C THR A 381 39.09 -13.84 7.74
N SER A 382 38.88 -12.58 8.18
CA SER A 382 39.65 -11.84 9.21
C SER A 382 38.82 -10.59 9.63
N ARG A 383 38.44 -10.34 10.90
CA ARG A 383 39.13 -9.88 12.14
C ARG A 383 39.52 -8.37 12.19
N THR A 384 38.68 -7.62 12.91
CA THR A 384 38.93 -6.60 13.97
C THR A 384 40.20 -5.75 14.07
N ALA A 385 39.94 -4.48 14.45
CA ALA A 385 40.59 -3.60 15.44
C ALA A 385 41.35 -2.37 14.90
N GLY A 386 40.89 -1.21 15.37
CA GLY A 386 41.42 0.14 15.24
C GLY A 386 40.51 1.08 16.01
#